data_AF-A0A0D3DER2-F1
#
_entry.id   AF-A0A0D3DER2-F1
#
_cell.length_a   1.000
_cell.length_b   1.000
_cell.length_c   1.000
_cell.angle_alpha   90.00
_cell.angle_beta   90.00
_cell.angle_gamma   90.00
#
_symmetry.space_group_name_H-M   'P 1'
#
loop_
_entity.id
_entity.type
_entity.pdbx_description
1 polymer ?
#
loop_
_entity_poly.entity_id
_entity_poly.type
_entity_poly.pdbx_seq_one_letter_code
_entity_poly.pdbx_strand_id
1 'polypeptide(L)'
;MSGTETAKIEVWWDMNDCPIPEGYDARRVRPSMERAFEKIGYTGPVSITAYGDQTKTPDHHLLALSSTGVAVVHTIAESTRSVMYRDMVEWRGQNPPPATMMIISDQVEGDFSWDLARLQQRNRYDLFQANSMKSRDDLLLVYYANWRWEQLLEEGGAPPPVANGLSSAAMFYCKSCNFDCQSLNKFRKHLSSYKHGMEVRKQSILSLSQILLFHNLSNKLFCQAQEAINPPDTRLSCVTKRWARNYPATPEHATAKIHVLWDMNDCPIPEGYDARRVRPSIERAFKEIGYSGPVSITAFADQKQTPVHHLLALSSTGVDFSHTLPWVHYSRMITDFEKWTKNNPAPASIMIISDEVASSKYRSTLICRKLQKSNYNCFLAYSVRPFEMPVLVTSAEWLWDNLLAVSETKRNILHKCSESESERVAASTGMFCCTLCLCDCKSLDDFNKHLSRVHYSRMITDFEKWTKNNPAPASIMIISDEVASSKYRSTYICGKLQESNYNCFLAYSVRPFEMPVLVTSAEWLWDNLLAGRISSQDQTYEESSPEGVFSPEIITFY
;
A
#
# COMPACT_ATOMS: atom_id res chain seq x y z
N MET A 1 -16.31 37.56 -24.49
CA MET A 1 -15.26 36.52 -24.44
C MET A 1 -14.62 36.63 -23.07
N SER A 2 -15.02 35.78 -22.12
CA SER A 2 -14.36 35.68 -20.81
C SER A 2 -13.05 34.93 -21.03
N GLY A 3 -11.91 35.58 -20.80
CA GLY A 3 -10.62 34.92 -20.86
C GLY A 3 -10.59 33.77 -19.86
N THR A 4 -10.26 32.57 -20.32
CA THR A 4 -9.94 31.44 -19.45
C THR A 4 -8.70 31.80 -18.65
N GLU A 5 -8.88 32.12 -17.37
CA GLU A 5 -7.78 32.35 -16.42
C GLU A 5 -6.94 31.06 -16.37
N THR A 6 -5.67 31.14 -16.76
CA THR A 6 -4.78 29.98 -16.79
C THR A 6 -4.39 29.59 -15.35
N ALA A 7 -4.44 28.29 -15.04
CA ALA A 7 -4.20 27.80 -13.69
C ALA A 7 -2.77 28.14 -13.21
N LYS A 8 -2.65 28.68 -12.00
CA LYS A 8 -1.37 29.07 -11.40
C LYS A 8 -0.46 27.86 -11.17
N ILE A 9 0.83 28.05 -11.41
CA ILE A 9 1.87 27.00 -11.24
C ILE A 9 2.79 27.41 -10.10
N GLU A 10 2.87 26.59 -9.05
CA GLU A 10 3.78 26.81 -7.91
C GLU A 10 4.87 25.73 -7.87
N VAL A 11 6.12 26.18 -7.80
CA VAL A 11 7.31 25.33 -7.82
C VAL A 11 8.07 25.46 -6.50
N TRP A 12 8.20 24.34 -5.79
CA TRP A 12 9.05 24.22 -4.60
C TRP A 12 10.33 23.47 -4.96
N TRP A 13 11.47 24.14 -4.84
CA TRP A 13 12.75 23.59 -5.26
C TRP A 13 13.73 23.46 -4.10
N ASP A 14 14.11 22.22 -3.77
CA ASP A 14 15.21 21.93 -2.85
C ASP A 14 16.56 22.02 -3.59
N MET A 15 17.31 23.09 -3.32
CA MET A 15 18.63 23.31 -3.90
C MET A 15 19.71 22.41 -3.31
N ASN A 16 19.46 21.74 -2.17
CA ASN A 16 20.42 20.78 -1.62
C ASN A 16 20.37 19.46 -2.40
N ASP A 17 19.17 19.00 -2.75
CA ASP A 17 18.97 17.78 -3.54
C ASP A 17 19.26 18.04 -5.03
N CYS A 18 18.76 19.15 -5.57
CA CYS A 18 18.88 19.53 -6.97
C CYS A 18 19.67 20.84 -7.11
N PRO A 19 21.00 20.83 -6.90
CA PRO A 19 21.81 22.05 -6.96
C PRO A 19 21.93 22.59 -8.38
N ILE A 20 22.27 23.88 -8.50
CA ILE A 20 22.64 24.47 -9.80
C ILE A 20 23.94 23.79 -10.29
N PRO A 21 23.97 23.18 -11.49
CA PRO A 21 25.16 22.54 -12.01
C PRO A 21 26.34 23.51 -12.17
N GLU A 22 27.56 23.00 -12.07
CA GLU A 22 28.76 23.81 -12.25
C GLU A 22 28.80 24.45 -13.66
N GLY A 23 29.10 25.74 -13.72
CA GLY A 23 29.12 26.50 -14.97
C GLY A 23 27.74 26.85 -15.55
N TYR A 24 26.65 26.45 -14.90
CA TYR A 24 25.30 26.78 -15.35
C TYR A 24 24.89 28.21 -14.94
N ASP A 25 24.40 29.00 -15.89
CA ASP A 25 23.84 30.33 -15.59
C ASP A 25 22.48 30.20 -14.91
N ALA A 26 22.43 30.47 -13.60
CA ALA A 26 21.22 30.37 -12.79
C ALA A 26 20.05 31.25 -13.29
N ARG A 27 20.28 32.27 -14.14
CA ARG A 27 19.20 33.03 -14.80
C ARG A 27 18.38 32.19 -15.78
N ARG A 28 18.88 31.02 -16.18
CA ARG A 28 18.18 30.10 -17.09
C ARG A 28 17.20 29.18 -16.38
N VAL A 29 17.27 29.05 -15.04
CA VAL A 29 16.40 28.16 -14.25
C VAL A 29 14.92 28.42 -14.50
N ARG A 30 14.45 29.66 -14.30
CA ARG A 30 13.05 30.03 -14.55
C ARG A 30 12.64 29.80 -16.02
N PRO A 31 13.35 30.35 -17.02
CA PRO A 31 13.04 30.11 -18.44
C PRO A 31 13.02 28.64 -18.85
N SER A 32 13.85 27.79 -18.24
CA SER A 32 13.83 26.34 -18.46
C SER A 32 12.53 25.72 -17.95
N MET A 33 12.10 26.06 -16.75
CA MET A 33 10.84 25.58 -16.17
C MET A 33 9.63 26.05 -16.98
N GLU A 34 9.55 27.35 -17.27
CA GLU A 34 8.46 27.95 -18.05
C GLU A 34 8.32 27.28 -19.43
N ARG A 35 9.45 27.05 -20.13
CA ARG A 35 9.44 26.32 -21.41
C ARG A 35 8.99 24.86 -21.25
N ALA A 36 9.46 24.19 -20.20
CA ALA A 36 9.08 22.79 -19.96
C ALA A 36 7.57 22.65 -19.76
N PHE A 37 6.96 23.55 -18.99
CA PHE A 37 5.50 23.64 -18.83
C PHE A 37 4.78 23.98 -20.14
N GLU A 38 5.26 24.97 -20.89
CA GLU A 38 4.67 25.39 -22.16
C GLU A 38 4.64 24.24 -23.18
N LYS A 39 5.73 23.46 -23.28
CA LYS A 39 5.86 22.30 -24.17
C LYS A 39 4.81 21.22 -23.93
N ILE A 40 4.33 21.09 -22.69
CA ILE A 40 3.28 20.14 -22.31
C ILE A 40 1.90 20.81 -22.14
N GLY A 41 1.76 22.06 -22.60
CA GLY A 41 0.47 22.77 -22.69
C GLY A 41 0.09 23.62 -21.48
N TYR A 42 0.98 23.83 -20.52
CA TYR A 42 0.73 24.64 -19.33
C TYR A 42 1.33 26.04 -19.50
N THR A 43 0.46 27.05 -19.61
CA THR A 43 0.83 28.45 -19.88
C THR A 43 0.48 29.39 -18.73
N GLY A 44 0.19 28.83 -17.55
CA GLY A 44 -0.12 29.58 -16.33
C GLY A 44 1.08 30.35 -15.77
N PRO A 45 0.83 31.38 -14.93
CA PRO A 45 1.92 32.10 -14.26
C PRO A 45 2.70 31.17 -13.32
N VAL A 46 4.03 31.17 -13.46
CA VAL A 46 4.94 30.31 -12.68
C VAL A 46 5.55 31.08 -11.50
N SER A 47 5.25 30.64 -10.29
CA SER A 47 5.93 31.04 -9.05
C SER A 47 6.99 30.00 -8.69
N ILE A 48 8.22 30.44 -8.39
CA ILE A 48 9.33 29.54 -8.06
C ILE A 48 9.95 29.99 -6.73
N THR A 49 10.04 29.05 -5.80
CA THR A 49 10.71 29.25 -4.51
C THR A 49 11.82 28.22 -4.34
N ALA A 50 13.05 28.70 -4.21
CA ALA A 50 14.26 27.90 -4.04
C ALA A 50 14.65 27.84 -2.56
N TYR A 51 14.67 26.64 -1.98
CA TYR A 51 14.96 26.37 -0.58
C TYR A 51 16.35 25.76 -0.45
N GLY A 52 17.07 26.07 0.62
CA GLY A 52 18.32 25.39 0.92
C GLY A 52 19.17 26.12 1.95
N ASP A 53 20.31 25.53 2.27
CA ASP A 53 21.31 26.17 3.12
C ASP A 53 22.06 27.28 2.37
N GLN A 54 21.42 28.45 2.31
CA GLN A 54 21.96 29.60 1.59
C GLN A 54 23.25 30.18 2.18
N THR A 55 23.74 29.67 3.33
CA THR A 55 25.10 30.03 3.79
C THR A 55 26.18 29.48 2.87
N LYS A 56 25.88 28.42 2.12
CA LYS A 56 26.81 27.73 1.20
C LYS A 56 26.63 28.11 -0.26
N THR A 57 25.49 28.68 -0.63
CA THR A 57 25.20 29.07 -2.02
C THR A 57 26.03 30.29 -2.42
N PRO A 58 26.70 30.33 -3.59
CA PRO A 58 27.45 31.51 -4.05
C PRO A 58 26.56 32.75 -4.33
N ASP A 59 27.09 33.95 -4.09
CA ASP A 59 26.37 35.21 -4.30
C ASP A 59 25.86 35.41 -5.73
N HIS A 60 26.67 35.03 -6.73
CA HIS A 60 26.29 35.19 -8.13
C HIS A 60 25.08 34.31 -8.50
N HIS A 61 24.92 33.12 -7.91
CA HIS A 61 23.72 32.30 -8.06
C HIS A 61 22.50 32.98 -7.42
N LEU A 62 22.64 33.51 -6.19
CA LEU A 62 21.55 34.18 -5.50
C LEU A 62 21.05 35.44 -6.23
N LEU A 63 21.97 36.25 -6.75
CA LEU A 63 21.65 37.41 -7.58
C LEU A 63 20.96 37.01 -8.88
N ALA A 64 21.49 36.00 -9.57
CA ALA A 64 20.92 35.48 -10.80
C ALA A 64 19.48 34.97 -10.60
N LEU A 65 19.23 34.16 -9.58
CA LEU A 65 17.90 33.68 -9.22
C LEU A 65 16.95 34.85 -8.90
N SER A 66 17.35 35.77 -8.01
CA SER A 66 16.52 36.92 -7.63
C SER A 66 16.22 37.85 -8.81
N SER A 67 17.18 38.04 -9.73
CA SER A 67 17.02 38.87 -10.94
C SER A 67 15.97 38.33 -11.91
N THR A 68 15.69 37.02 -11.84
CA THR A 68 14.65 36.37 -12.63
C THR A 68 13.35 36.20 -11.85
N GLY A 69 13.22 36.74 -10.64
CA GLY A 69 11.99 36.60 -9.87
C GLY A 69 11.86 35.26 -9.15
N VAL A 70 12.94 34.50 -8.96
CA VAL A 70 12.93 33.28 -8.13
C VAL A 70 13.12 33.69 -6.67
N ALA A 71 12.14 33.37 -5.81
CA ALA A 71 12.25 33.61 -4.38
C ALA A 71 13.29 32.67 -3.77
N VAL A 72 14.11 33.16 -2.83
CA VAL A 72 15.15 32.37 -2.19
C VAL A 72 14.84 32.25 -0.71
N VAL A 73 14.75 31.02 -0.22
CA VAL A 73 14.49 30.70 1.18
C VAL A 73 15.71 30.02 1.78
N HIS A 74 16.24 30.60 2.86
CA HIS A 74 17.20 29.95 3.72
C HIS A 74 16.52 29.05 4.74
N THR A 75 16.95 27.79 4.71
CA THR A 75 16.61 26.72 5.65
C THR A 75 17.90 26.10 6.17
N ILE A 76 17.81 25.41 7.30
CA ILE A 76 18.84 24.45 7.71
C ILE A 76 18.60 23.18 6.91
N ALA A 77 19.66 22.52 6.40
CA ALA A 77 19.53 21.36 5.52
C ALA A 77 18.52 20.31 6.02
N GLU A 78 18.58 19.94 7.31
CA GLU A 78 17.65 18.98 7.96
C GLU A 78 16.18 19.42 7.98
N SER A 79 15.91 20.73 7.87
CA SER A 79 14.58 21.34 7.94
C SER A 79 13.99 21.71 6.58
N THR A 80 14.78 21.66 5.50
CA THR A 80 14.38 22.14 4.17
C THR A 80 13.06 21.51 3.73
N ARG A 81 13.00 20.18 3.83
CA ARG A 81 11.83 19.38 3.52
C ARG A 81 10.59 19.81 4.32
N SER A 82 10.69 19.87 5.65
CA SER A 82 9.53 20.21 6.50
C SER A 82 9.03 21.65 6.27
N VAL A 83 9.95 22.57 5.99
CA VAL A 83 9.61 23.96 5.63
C VAL A 83 8.90 24.02 4.28
N MET A 84 9.41 23.32 3.26
CA MET A 84 8.74 23.22 1.95
C MET A 84 7.33 22.65 2.09
N TYR A 85 7.15 21.61 2.91
CA TYR A 85 5.83 20.98 3.15
C TYR A 85 4.84 21.98 3.74
N ARG A 86 5.28 22.70 4.78
CA ARG A 86 4.44 23.70 5.46
C ARG A 86 4.00 24.79 4.49
N ASP A 87 4.94 25.36 3.73
CA ASP A 87 4.64 26.41 2.75
C ASP A 87 3.69 25.90 1.65
N MET A 88 3.82 24.64 1.22
CA MET A 88 2.89 23.99 0.29
C MET A 88 1.47 23.83 0.87
N VAL A 89 1.34 23.39 2.12
CA VAL A 89 0.05 23.25 2.81
C VAL A 89 -0.64 24.61 2.96
N GLU A 90 0.12 25.64 3.35
CA GLU A 90 -0.38 27.02 3.46
C GLU A 90 -0.87 27.55 2.10
N TRP A 91 -0.07 27.37 1.05
CA TRP A 91 -0.42 27.82 -0.31
C TRP A 91 -1.71 27.17 -0.82
N ARG A 92 -1.89 25.87 -0.62
CA ARG A 92 -3.10 25.13 -1.03
C ARG A 92 -4.38 25.62 -0.34
N GLY A 93 -4.26 26.15 0.89
CA GLY A 93 -5.40 26.76 1.58
C GLY A 93 -5.95 27.99 0.86
N GLN A 94 -5.12 28.66 0.06
CA GLN A 94 -5.46 29.88 -0.67
C GLN A 94 -5.67 29.63 -2.18
N ASN A 95 -5.23 28.49 -2.70
CA ASN A 95 -5.23 28.17 -4.13
C ASN A 95 -5.89 26.79 -4.36
N PRO A 96 -7.23 26.67 -4.25
CA PRO A 96 -7.93 25.41 -4.54
C PRO A 96 -7.83 25.06 -6.04
N PRO A 97 -8.00 23.78 -6.44
CA PRO A 97 -7.98 23.41 -7.86
C PRO A 97 -9.05 24.13 -8.70
N PRO A 98 -8.78 24.42 -9.99
CA PRO A 98 -7.62 23.97 -10.78
C PRO A 98 -6.35 24.78 -10.48
N ALA A 99 -5.29 24.08 -10.09
CA ALA A 99 -3.97 24.66 -9.85
C ALA A 99 -2.89 23.58 -10.01
N THR A 100 -1.67 24.01 -10.32
CA THR A 100 -0.57 23.11 -10.68
C THR A 100 0.58 23.23 -9.68
N MET A 101 1.14 22.09 -9.29
CA MET A 101 2.22 21.98 -8.32
C MET A 101 3.41 21.26 -8.94
N MET A 102 4.62 21.77 -8.72
CA MET A 102 5.87 21.08 -9.06
C MET A 102 6.79 21.00 -7.86
N ILE A 103 7.31 19.80 -7.60
CA ILE A 103 8.28 19.55 -6.54
C ILE A 103 9.61 19.16 -7.17
N ILE A 104 10.67 19.88 -6.82
CA ILE A 104 12.02 19.60 -7.28
C ILE A 104 12.84 19.17 -6.07
N SER A 105 12.95 17.86 -5.86
CA SER A 105 13.62 17.25 -4.71
C SER A 105 13.75 15.74 -4.93
N ASP A 106 14.80 15.16 -4.35
CA ASP A 106 14.99 13.71 -4.28
C ASP A 106 14.19 13.09 -3.13
N GLN A 107 13.72 13.90 -2.17
CA GLN A 107 13.09 13.47 -0.92
C GLN A 107 11.58 13.76 -0.84
N VAL A 108 10.82 13.18 -1.76
CA VAL A 108 9.34 13.26 -1.72
C VAL A 108 8.73 12.16 -0.83
N GLU A 109 9.47 11.07 -0.55
CA GLU A 109 8.98 9.91 0.22
C GLU A 109 8.75 10.20 1.71
N GLY A 110 7.54 9.97 2.22
CA GLY A 110 7.18 10.18 3.63
C GLY A 110 5.94 11.05 3.71
N ASP A 111 5.86 11.97 4.68
CA ASP A 111 4.67 12.80 4.90
C ASP A 111 4.18 13.54 3.65
N PHE A 112 5.10 14.02 2.81
CA PHE A 112 4.79 14.61 1.50
C PHE A 112 3.98 13.68 0.61
N SER A 113 4.50 12.47 0.34
CA SER A 113 3.83 11.55 -0.57
C SER A 113 2.52 11.02 -0.01
N TRP A 114 2.37 10.92 1.31
CA TRP A 114 1.11 10.55 1.95
C TRP A 114 0.01 11.61 1.78
N ASP A 115 0.29 12.87 2.13
CA ASP A 115 -0.69 13.95 2.01
C ASP A 115 -1.05 14.21 0.54
N LEU A 116 -0.03 14.29 -0.34
CA LEU A 116 -0.24 14.47 -1.77
C LEU A 116 -1.05 13.33 -2.40
N ALA A 117 -0.77 12.07 -2.02
CA ALA A 117 -1.51 10.94 -2.54
C ALA A 117 -3.00 10.98 -2.16
N ARG A 118 -3.32 11.45 -0.95
CA ARG A 118 -4.69 11.65 -0.50
C ARG A 118 -5.37 12.80 -1.23
N LEU A 119 -4.65 13.88 -1.52
CA LEU A 119 -5.21 15.01 -2.27
C LEU A 119 -5.59 14.61 -3.69
N GLN A 120 -4.73 13.87 -4.37
CA GLN A 120 -4.98 13.41 -5.74
C GLN A 120 -6.25 12.55 -5.85
N GLN A 121 -6.70 11.92 -4.75
CA GLN A 121 -7.96 11.17 -4.71
C GLN A 121 -9.21 12.05 -4.54
N ARG A 122 -9.09 13.29 -4.03
CA ARG A 122 -10.24 14.19 -3.77
C ARG A 122 -10.34 15.34 -4.75
N ASN A 123 -9.26 16.11 -4.83
CA ASN A 123 -9.18 17.40 -5.48
C ASN A 123 -7.87 17.40 -6.26
N ARG A 124 -7.95 17.14 -7.56
CA ARG A 124 -6.78 16.91 -8.42
C ARG A 124 -6.06 18.22 -8.69
N TYR A 125 -4.91 18.39 -8.05
CA TYR A 125 -3.86 19.27 -8.55
C TYR A 125 -3.06 18.52 -9.62
N ASP A 126 -2.67 19.21 -10.68
CA ASP A 126 -1.70 18.65 -11.62
C ASP A 126 -0.32 18.67 -10.94
N LEU A 127 0.23 17.49 -10.72
CA LEU A 127 1.47 17.31 -9.97
C LEU A 127 2.63 16.94 -10.91
N PHE A 128 3.73 17.66 -10.75
CA PHE A 128 4.97 17.49 -11.50
C PHE A 128 6.15 17.25 -10.56
N GLN A 129 7.16 16.53 -11.05
CA GLN A 129 8.39 16.31 -10.29
C GLN A 129 9.64 16.60 -11.13
N ALA A 130 10.69 17.10 -10.48
CA ALA A 130 12.05 16.91 -10.95
C ALA A 130 12.97 16.40 -9.82
N ASN A 131 13.98 15.62 -10.17
CA ASN A 131 14.92 15.00 -9.24
C ASN A 131 16.33 14.89 -9.86
N SER A 132 17.35 14.82 -9.01
CA SER A 132 18.76 14.71 -9.39
C SER A 132 19.11 13.27 -9.77
N MET A 133 18.65 12.30 -8.98
CA MET A 133 18.78 10.87 -9.29
C MET A 133 17.53 10.34 -9.98
N LYS A 134 17.66 9.23 -10.72
CA LYS A 134 16.51 8.42 -11.14
C LYS A 134 15.82 7.97 -9.86
N SER A 135 14.73 8.66 -9.47
CA SER A 135 14.03 8.36 -8.23
C SER A 135 13.75 6.86 -8.17
N ARG A 136 13.92 6.22 -7.00
CA ARG A 136 13.21 4.96 -6.77
C ARG A 136 11.74 5.25 -7.08
N ASP A 137 11.10 4.42 -7.90
CA ASP A 137 9.74 4.67 -8.37
C ASP A 137 8.86 4.96 -7.14
N ASP A 138 8.49 6.23 -6.90
CA ASP A 138 7.52 6.57 -5.86
C ASP A 138 6.17 6.08 -6.39
N LEU A 139 5.83 4.84 -6.02
CA LEU A 139 4.66 4.17 -6.55
C LEU A 139 3.35 4.82 -6.07
N LEU A 140 3.39 5.66 -5.02
CA LEU A 140 2.21 6.31 -4.43
C LEU A 140 1.68 7.51 -5.21
N LEU A 141 2.58 8.31 -5.80
CA LEU A 141 2.19 9.56 -6.45
C LEU A 141 2.04 9.38 -7.97
N VAL A 142 1.07 10.10 -8.53
CA VAL A 142 0.85 10.14 -9.97
C VAL A 142 1.31 11.48 -10.50
N TYR A 143 2.45 11.50 -11.18
CA TYR A 143 2.98 12.69 -11.83
C TYR A 143 2.53 12.78 -13.28
N TYR A 144 2.20 13.99 -13.74
CA TYR A 144 1.90 14.25 -15.16
C TYR A 144 3.18 14.25 -16.00
N ALA A 145 4.26 14.78 -15.45
CA ALA A 145 5.61 14.60 -15.96
C ALA A 145 6.62 14.55 -14.81
N ASN A 146 7.69 13.80 -15.03
CA ASN A 146 8.82 13.68 -14.13
C ASN A 146 10.10 13.94 -14.95
N TRP A 147 10.88 14.93 -14.56
CA TRP A 147 12.11 15.31 -15.25
C TRP A 147 13.35 14.96 -14.43
N ARG A 148 14.40 14.53 -15.11
CA ARG A 148 15.75 14.61 -14.52
C ARG A 148 16.15 16.09 -14.48
N TRP A 149 16.60 16.55 -13.32
CA TRP A 149 16.93 17.94 -13.05
C TRP A 149 17.91 18.52 -14.07
N GLU A 150 18.99 17.81 -14.38
CA GLU A 150 19.99 18.26 -15.36
C GLU A 150 19.39 18.42 -16.76
N GLN A 151 18.55 17.47 -17.21
CA GLN A 151 17.90 17.52 -18.52
C GLN A 151 16.89 18.67 -18.60
N LEU A 152 16.16 18.92 -17.51
CA LEU A 152 15.25 20.05 -17.41
C LEU A 152 15.99 21.39 -17.62
N LEU A 153 17.22 21.48 -17.11
CA LEU A 153 18.06 22.67 -17.25
C LEU A 153 18.72 22.80 -18.63
N GLU A 154 19.10 21.69 -19.27
CA GLU A 154 19.69 21.63 -20.62
C GLU A 154 18.71 22.09 -21.72
N GLU A 155 17.42 21.81 -21.57
CA GLU A 155 16.36 22.30 -22.47
C GLU A 155 16.14 23.83 -22.38
N GLY A 156 16.91 24.53 -21.54
CA GLY A 156 16.98 25.97 -21.45
C GLY A 156 17.55 26.61 -22.71
N GLY A 157 16.77 27.39 -23.46
CA GLY A 157 17.28 28.31 -24.47
C GLY A 157 18.19 29.40 -23.88
N ALA A 158 18.56 30.38 -24.71
CA ALA A 158 19.40 31.49 -24.29
C ALA A 158 18.79 32.24 -23.08
N PRO A 159 19.62 32.72 -22.13
CA PRO A 159 19.15 33.52 -21.01
C PRO A 159 18.39 34.76 -21.52
N PRO A 160 17.27 35.16 -20.90
CA PRO A 160 16.54 36.35 -21.32
C PRO A 160 17.44 37.59 -21.19
N PRO A 161 17.31 38.58 -22.10
CA PRO A 161 18.00 39.85 -21.95
C PRO A 161 17.60 40.47 -20.61
N VAL A 162 18.57 41.03 -19.89
CA VAL A 162 18.34 41.71 -18.61
C VAL A 162 17.31 42.81 -18.84
N ALA A 163 16.06 42.57 -18.43
CA ALA A 163 15.03 43.57 -18.55
C ALA A 163 15.36 44.71 -17.59
N ASN A 164 15.76 45.86 -18.14
CA ASN A 164 15.90 47.12 -17.39
C ASN A 164 14.54 47.73 -16.96
N GLY A 165 13.48 46.90 -16.88
CA GLY A 165 12.14 47.27 -16.45
C GLY A 165 11.85 46.64 -15.09
N LEU A 166 11.19 47.40 -14.21
CA LEU A 166 10.85 47.04 -12.82
C LEU A 166 10.09 45.69 -12.71
N SER A 167 10.80 44.58 -12.75
CA SER A 167 10.37 43.37 -12.05
C SER A 167 10.87 43.53 -10.62
N SER A 168 9.96 43.67 -9.64
CA SER A 168 10.34 43.77 -8.23
C SER A 168 11.28 42.62 -7.90
N ALA A 169 12.54 42.93 -7.55
CA ALA A 169 13.55 41.91 -7.24
C ALA A 169 12.97 40.88 -6.26
N ALA A 170 13.19 39.59 -6.55
CA ALA A 170 12.61 38.53 -5.73
C ALA A 170 13.11 38.63 -4.28
N MET A 171 12.24 38.24 -3.35
CA MET A 171 12.54 38.29 -1.92
C MET A 171 13.49 37.16 -1.50
N PHE A 172 14.40 37.50 -0.58
CA PHE A 172 15.16 36.56 0.22
C PHE A 172 14.48 36.36 1.57
N TYR A 173 14.29 35.13 1.99
CA TYR A 173 13.64 34.75 3.25
C TYR A 173 14.58 33.92 4.12
N CYS A 174 14.47 34.08 5.44
CA CYS A 174 14.98 33.14 6.44
C CYS A 174 13.81 32.72 7.31
N LYS A 175 13.32 31.50 7.09
CA LYS A 175 12.15 30.96 7.82
C LYS A 175 12.46 30.73 9.29
N SER A 176 13.71 30.45 9.63
CA SER A 176 14.14 30.26 11.01
C SER A 176 14.04 31.53 11.85
N CYS A 177 14.27 32.69 11.25
CA CYS A 177 14.26 33.97 11.94
C CYS A 177 13.04 34.85 11.64
N ASN A 178 12.10 34.35 10.82
CA ASN A 178 11.02 35.14 10.24
C ASN A 178 11.52 36.47 9.65
N PHE A 179 12.58 36.39 8.84
CA PHE A 179 13.24 37.54 8.24
C PHE A 179 13.05 37.50 6.73
N ASP A 180 12.78 38.65 6.13
CA ASP A 180 12.70 38.81 4.68
C ASP A 180 13.36 40.13 4.23
N CYS A 181 13.93 40.14 3.01
CA CYS A 181 14.47 41.35 2.40
C CYS A 181 14.67 41.19 0.89
N GLN A 182 14.86 42.30 0.17
CA GLN A 182 15.20 42.30 -1.27
C GLN A 182 16.70 42.45 -1.55
N SER A 183 17.52 42.67 -0.52
CA SER A 183 18.95 42.99 -0.67
C SER A 183 19.82 41.82 -0.25
N LEU A 184 20.61 41.27 -1.18
CA LEU A 184 21.56 40.20 -0.88
C LEU A 184 22.55 40.60 0.22
N ASN A 185 23.04 41.84 0.23
CA ASN A 185 23.93 42.33 1.29
C ASN A 185 23.27 42.30 2.67
N LYS A 186 21.99 42.71 2.78
CA LYS A 186 21.24 42.62 4.04
C LYS A 186 21.01 41.17 4.43
N PHE A 187 20.69 40.31 3.46
CA PHE A 187 20.49 38.88 3.69
C PHE A 187 21.77 38.20 4.20
N ARG A 188 22.92 38.45 3.57
CA ARG A 188 24.23 37.95 4.03
C ARG A 188 24.58 38.43 5.43
N LYS A 189 24.39 39.73 5.69
CA LYS A 189 24.61 40.29 7.03
C LYS A 189 23.69 39.67 8.08
N HIS A 190 22.47 39.32 7.71
CA HIS A 190 21.54 38.59 8.57
C HIS A 190 22.04 37.16 8.86
N LEU A 191 22.38 36.38 7.82
CA LEU A 191 22.86 35.00 7.96
C LEU A 191 24.17 34.91 8.75
N SER A 192 25.05 35.92 8.62
CA SER A 192 26.29 36.00 9.40
C SER A 192 26.11 36.53 10.82
N SER A 193 24.88 36.90 11.22
CA SER A 193 24.63 37.49 12.53
C SER A 193 24.66 36.45 13.65
N TYR A 194 25.15 36.85 14.82
CA TYR A 194 25.11 36.01 16.03
C TYR A 194 23.68 35.55 16.37
N LYS A 195 22.69 36.43 16.19
CA LYS A 195 21.27 36.12 16.42
C LYS A 195 20.79 34.96 15.53
N HIS A 196 21.15 34.98 14.25
CA HIS A 196 20.83 33.90 13.33
C HIS A 196 21.50 32.59 13.76
N GLY A 197 22.80 32.62 14.08
CA GLY A 197 23.52 31.45 14.57
C GLY A 197 22.92 30.84 15.84
N MET A 198 22.40 31.65 16.76
CA MET A 198 21.66 31.16 17.93
C MET A 198 20.34 30.48 17.54
N GLU A 199 19.59 31.05 16.61
CA GLU A 199 18.31 30.49 16.20
C GLU A 199 18.47 29.16 15.45
N VAL A 200 19.48 29.06 14.59
CA VAL A 200 19.86 27.80 13.93
C VAL A 200 20.17 26.73 14.96
N ARG A 201 20.99 27.04 15.98
CA ARG A 201 21.32 26.08 17.06
C ARG A 201 20.10 25.61 17.83
N LYS A 202 19.15 26.51 18.15
CA LYS A 202 17.89 26.11 18.79
C LYS A 202 17.11 25.13 17.93
N GLN A 203 17.02 25.39 16.63
CA GLN A 203 16.29 24.52 15.70
C GLN A 203 16.96 23.16 15.52
N SER A 204 18.29 23.09 15.46
CA SER A 204 19.03 21.83 15.44
C SER A 204 18.82 21.01 16.73
N ILE A 205 18.73 21.65 17.90
CA ILE A 205 18.42 20.96 19.15
C ILE A 205 16.97 20.44 19.14
N LEU A 206 16.03 21.23 18.62
CA LEU A 206 14.64 20.83 18.49
C LEU A 206 14.47 19.68 17.48
N SER A 207 15.16 19.70 16.34
CA SER A 207 15.14 18.60 15.35
C SER A 207 15.71 17.32 15.96
N LEU A 208 16.83 17.37 16.66
CA LEU A 208 17.39 16.23 17.38
C LEU A 208 16.46 15.70 18.48
N SER A 209 15.75 16.58 19.20
CA SER A 209 14.77 16.17 20.20
C SER A 209 13.54 15.48 19.58
N GLN A 210 13.10 15.94 18.41
CA GLN A 210 12.05 15.27 17.65
C GLN A 210 12.53 13.91 17.15
N ILE A 211 13.73 13.81 16.57
CA ILE A 211 14.33 12.55 16.12
C ILE A 211 14.48 11.55 17.30
N LEU A 212 14.90 12.00 18.48
CA LEU A 212 15.01 11.17 19.69
C LEU A 212 13.65 10.74 20.26
N LEU A 213 12.62 11.59 20.15
CA LEU A 213 11.23 11.22 20.48
C LEU A 213 10.70 10.18 19.48
N PHE A 214 10.98 10.34 18.19
CA PHE A 214 10.60 9.37 17.15
C PHE A 214 11.34 8.03 17.27
N HIS A 215 12.63 8.02 17.65
CA HIS A 215 13.39 6.78 17.84
C HIS A 215 13.08 6.04 19.15
N ASN A 216 12.73 6.74 20.23
CA ASN A 216 12.33 6.09 21.50
C ASN A 216 10.85 5.65 21.54
N LEU A 217 10.05 6.02 20.53
CA LEU A 217 8.75 5.41 20.26
C LEU A 217 8.94 4.17 19.38
N SER A 218 9.55 3.12 19.95
CA SER A 218 9.27 1.76 19.48
C SER A 218 7.82 1.43 19.87
N ASN A 219 6.90 1.94 19.04
CA ASN A 219 5.44 1.95 19.21
C ASN A 219 4.80 0.55 19.29
N LYS A 220 5.58 -0.52 19.25
CA LYS A 220 5.07 -1.89 19.27
C LYS A 220 5.00 -2.48 20.67
N LEU A 221 6.01 -2.26 21.52
CA LEU A 221 6.05 -2.84 22.88
C LEU A 221 5.45 -1.93 23.96
N PHE A 222 5.56 -0.60 23.82
CA PHE A 222 5.02 0.33 24.83
C PHE A 222 3.48 0.33 24.83
N CYS A 223 2.85 0.29 23.67
CA CYS A 223 1.38 0.30 23.54
C CYS A 223 0.74 -1.06 23.87
N GLN A 224 1.37 -2.17 23.50
CA GLN A 224 0.90 -3.52 23.91
C GLN A 224 0.95 -3.70 25.42
N ALA A 225 1.92 -3.10 26.11
CA ALA A 225 1.98 -3.07 27.57
C ALA A 225 0.99 -2.08 28.20
N GLN A 226 0.66 -0.97 27.52
CA GLN A 226 -0.27 0.05 28.02
C GLN A 226 -1.74 -0.38 27.89
N GLU A 227 -2.13 -1.12 26.85
CA GLU A 227 -3.49 -1.64 26.64
C GLU A 227 -3.84 -2.79 27.60
N ALA A 228 -2.85 -3.57 28.04
CA ALA A 228 -3.03 -4.60 29.07
C ALA A 228 -3.23 -4.01 30.48
N ILE A 229 -2.90 -2.72 30.68
CA ILE A 229 -2.85 -2.08 32.01
C ILE A 229 -3.88 -0.93 32.13
N ASN A 230 -4.34 -0.28 31.05
CA ASN A 230 -5.37 0.78 31.11
C ASN A 230 -6.28 0.85 29.86
N PRO A 231 -7.62 1.03 30.02
CA PRO A 231 -8.59 1.13 28.93
C PRO A 231 -8.48 2.48 28.15
N PRO A 232 -9.12 2.64 26.97
CA PRO A 232 -8.58 3.39 25.84
C PRO A 232 -8.43 4.89 26.11
N ASP A 233 -7.23 5.38 25.81
CA ASP A 233 -6.81 6.77 26.02
C ASP A 233 -7.66 7.76 25.19
N THR A 234 -8.30 8.69 25.89
CA THR A 234 -8.98 9.89 25.36
C THR A 234 -8.18 10.69 24.33
N ARG A 235 -6.86 10.53 24.27
CA ARG A 235 -5.99 11.19 23.27
C ARG A 235 -6.10 10.62 21.84
N LEU A 236 -6.42 9.34 21.65
CA LEU A 236 -6.70 8.78 20.32
C LEU A 236 -8.04 9.28 19.75
N SER A 237 -8.98 9.61 20.64
CA SER A 237 -10.30 10.13 20.27
C SER A 237 -10.24 11.51 19.58
N CYS A 238 -9.30 12.39 19.94
CA CYS A 238 -9.29 13.76 19.42
C CYS A 238 -8.78 13.86 17.97
N VAL A 239 -7.80 13.02 17.59
CA VAL A 239 -7.28 13.00 16.22
C VAL A 239 -8.26 12.27 15.29
N THR A 240 -8.87 11.17 15.75
CA THR A 240 -9.70 10.27 14.92
C THR A 240 -11.19 10.60 14.88
N LYS A 241 -11.70 11.49 15.75
CA LYS A 241 -13.13 11.86 15.85
C LYS A 241 -13.75 12.36 14.54
N ARG A 242 -12.94 12.88 13.60
CA ARG A 242 -13.40 13.37 12.29
C ARG A 242 -13.13 12.40 11.13
N TRP A 243 -12.47 11.27 11.38
CA TRP A 243 -12.04 10.31 10.34
C TRP A 243 -13.23 9.50 9.80
N ALA A 244 -14.17 9.11 10.67
CA ALA A 244 -15.36 8.34 10.31
C ALA A 244 -16.58 9.21 9.95
N ARG A 245 -16.43 10.13 8.99
CA ARG A 245 -17.61 10.78 8.39
C ARG A 245 -18.08 9.94 7.21
N ASN A 246 -19.25 9.32 7.35
CA ASN A 246 -19.94 8.68 6.24
C ASN A 246 -20.57 9.78 5.38
N TYR A 247 -20.02 9.98 4.19
CA TYR A 247 -20.53 10.92 3.21
C TYR A 247 -21.64 10.24 2.41
N PRO A 248 -22.83 10.86 2.30
CA PRO A 248 -23.90 10.35 1.45
C PRO A 248 -23.43 10.19 0.00
N ALA A 249 -24.01 9.23 -0.71
CA ALA A 249 -23.80 9.08 -2.16
C ALA A 249 -24.08 10.38 -2.91
N THR A 250 -23.17 10.75 -3.81
CA THR A 250 -23.49 11.72 -4.86
C THR A 250 -24.43 11.06 -5.88
N PRO A 251 -25.22 11.84 -6.65
CA PRO A 251 -26.12 11.29 -7.65
C PRO A 251 -25.44 10.34 -8.66
N GLU A 252 -24.18 10.63 -9.02
CA GLU A 252 -23.40 9.81 -9.96
C GLU A 252 -23.05 8.44 -9.39
N HIS A 253 -22.86 8.35 -8.07
CA HIS A 253 -22.43 7.13 -7.38
C HIS A 253 -23.58 6.35 -6.73
N ALA A 254 -24.74 6.96 -6.51
CA ALA A 254 -25.86 6.37 -5.80
C ALA A 254 -26.30 5.01 -6.40
N THR A 255 -26.36 4.91 -7.72
CA THR A 255 -26.77 3.67 -8.43
C THR A 255 -25.59 2.96 -9.10
N ALA A 256 -24.37 3.42 -8.88
CA ALA A 256 -23.17 2.85 -9.49
C ALA A 256 -22.81 1.49 -8.88
N LYS A 257 -22.14 0.63 -9.65
CA LYS A 257 -21.73 -0.70 -9.17
C LYS A 257 -20.74 -0.58 -8.01
N ILE A 258 -20.90 -1.48 -7.03
CA ILE A 258 -20.04 -1.59 -5.86
C ILE A 258 -19.39 -2.96 -5.85
N HIS A 259 -18.09 -2.99 -5.57
CA HIS A 259 -17.35 -4.24 -5.40
C HIS A 259 -16.64 -4.28 -4.06
N VAL A 260 -16.81 -5.38 -3.34
CA VAL A 260 -16.32 -5.58 -1.99
C VAL A 260 -15.23 -6.65 -2.01
N LEU A 261 -14.03 -6.25 -1.63
CA LEU A 261 -12.86 -7.12 -1.46
C LEU A 261 -12.72 -7.41 0.03
N TRP A 262 -13.00 -8.65 0.44
CA TRP A 262 -13.07 -9.00 1.85
C TRP A 262 -11.99 -10.00 2.24
N ASP A 263 -11.05 -9.54 3.07
CA ASP A 263 -10.10 -10.40 3.77
C ASP A 263 -10.77 -11.06 4.98
N MET A 264 -11.04 -12.37 4.88
CA MET A 264 -11.64 -13.12 5.98
C MET A 264 -10.64 -13.46 7.10
N ASN A 265 -9.34 -13.30 6.87
CA ASN A 265 -8.34 -13.52 7.92
C ASN A 265 -8.27 -12.32 8.86
N ASP A 266 -8.28 -11.11 8.30
CA ASP A 266 -8.32 -9.85 9.07
C ASP A 266 -9.70 -9.64 9.72
N CYS A 267 -10.77 -9.89 8.96
CA CYS A 267 -12.15 -9.67 9.40
C CYS A 267 -12.96 -10.98 9.31
N PRO A 268 -12.74 -11.95 10.21
CA PRO A 268 -13.42 -13.23 10.20
C PRO A 268 -14.89 -13.10 10.57
N ILE A 269 -15.70 -14.08 10.16
CA ILE A 269 -17.08 -14.19 10.62
C ILE A 269 -17.07 -14.49 12.12
N PRO A 270 -17.71 -13.66 12.98
CA PRO A 270 -17.73 -13.91 14.42
C PRO A 270 -18.38 -15.25 14.77
N GLU A 271 -17.93 -15.86 15.86
CA GLU A 271 -18.51 -17.12 16.33
C GLU A 271 -20.01 -16.98 16.63
N GLY A 272 -20.80 -17.93 16.15
CA GLY A 272 -22.27 -17.91 16.27
C GLY A 272 -23.00 -16.95 15.33
N TYR A 273 -22.28 -16.14 14.53
CA TYR A 273 -22.90 -15.28 13.53
C TYR A 273 -23.31 -16.07 12.27
N ASP A 274 -24.55 -15.91 11.82
CA ASP A 274 -25.01 -16.54 10.58
C ASP A 274 -24.34 -15.88 9.36
N ALA A 275 -23.41 -16.59 8.73
CA ALA A 275 -22.68 -16.15 7.54
C ALA A 275 -23.59 -15.64 6.40
N ARG A 276 -24.84 -16.13 6.29
CA ARG A 276 -25.82 -15.63 5.30
C ARG A 276 -26.23 -14.17 5.54
N ARG A 277 -25.96 -13.62 6.72
CA ARG A 277 -26.26 -12.23 7.08
C ARG A 277 -25.16 -11.25 6.69
N VAL A 278 -23.98 -11.72 6.27
CA VAL A 278 -22.86 -10.83 5.89
C VAL A 278 -23.25 -9.92 4.72
N ARG A 279 -23.66 -10.48 3.57
CA ARG A 279 -24.08 -9.69 2.40
C ARG A 279 -25.22 -8.71 2.73
N PRO A 280 -26.35 -9.13 3.33
CA PRO A 280 -27.42 -8.21 3.70
C PRO A 280 -26.97 -7.07 4.63
N SER A 281 -26.01 -7.32 5.52
CA SER A 281 -25.49 -6.30 6.44
C SER A 281 -24.67 -5.24 5.70
N ILE A 282 -23.81 -5.68 4.77
CA ILE A 282 -23.01 -4.79 3.91
C ILE A 282 -23.93 -3.96 3.00
N GLU A 283 -24.88 -4.58 2.30
CA GLU A 283 -25.83 -3.89 1.41
C GLU A 283 -26.70 -2.88 2.18
N ARG A 284 -27.12 -3.23 3.41
CA ARG A 284 -27.87 -2.33 4.28
C ARG A 284 -27.02 -1.12 4.70
N ALA A 285 -25.76 -1.31 5.04
CA ALA A 285 -24.85 -0.22 5.41
C ALA A 285 -24.67 0.77 4.25
N PHE A 286 -24.51 0.28 3.02
CA PHE A 286 -24.49 1.12 1.82
C PHE A 286 -25.79 1.89 1.62
N LYS A 287 -26.94 1.23 1.78
CA LYS A 287 -28.25 1.88 1.63
C LYS A 287 -28.48 3.00 2.65
N GLU A 288 -28.01 2.84 3.89
CA GLU A 288 -28.11 3.87 4.93
C GLU A 288 -27.36 5.16 4.58
N ILE A 289 -26.33 5.07 3.74
CA ILE A 289 -25.55 6.21 3.26
C ILE A 289 -25.89 6.58 1.81
N GLY A 290 -27.03 6.10 1.28
CA GLY A 290 -27.59 6.53 0.00
C GLY A 290 -27.10 5.76 -1.24
N TYR A 291 -26.38 4.66 -1.07
CA TYR A 291 -25.95 3.81 -2.17
C TYR A 291 -26.91 2.63 -2.37
N SER A 292 -27.44 2.49 -3.58
CA SER A 292 -28.40 1.45 -3.97
C SER A 292 -28.00 0.69 -5.23
N GLY A 293 -26.76 0.89 -5.72
CA GLY A 293 -26.24 0.19 -6.89
C GLY A 293 -25.95 -1.30 -6.64
N PRO A 294 -25.75 -2.09 -7.70
CA PRO A 294 -25.48 -3.52 -7.58
C PRO A 294 -24.18 -3.80 -6.81
N VAL A 295 -24.24 -4.72 -5.85
CA VAL A 295 -23.10 -5.11 -5.01
C VAL A 295 -22.58 -6.49 -5.43
N SER A 296 -21.27 -6.56 -5.69
CA SER A 296 -20.52 -7.81 -5.85
C SER A 296 -19.56 -7.95 -4.67
N ILE A 297 -19.42 -9.16 -4.12
CA ILE A 297 -18.59 -9.42 -2.93
C ILE A 297 -17.71 -10.62 -3.21
N THR A 298 -16.40 -10.46 -3.01
CA THR A 298 -15.42 -11.53 -3.10
C THR A 298 -14.69 -11.67 -1.78
N ALA A 299 -14.82 -12.84 -1.16
CA ALA A 299 -14.19 -13.21 0.10
C ALA A 299 -12.88 -13.97 -0.17
N PHE A 300 -11.79 -13.57 0.47
CA PHE A 300 -10.45 -14.11 0.27
C PHE A 300 -10.00 -14.83 1.54
N ALA A 301 -9.76 -16.13 1.44
CA ALA A 301 -9.28 -16.94 2.56
C ALA A 301 -8.61 -18.24 2.08
N ASP A 302 -7.90 -18.92 2.98
CA ASP A 302 -7.51 -20.31 2.76
C ASP A 302 -8.74 -21.21 2.92
N GLN A 303 -9.02 -22.02 1.90
CA GLN A 303 -10.17 -22.93 1.89
C GLN A 303 -9.99 -24.03 2.93
N LYS A 304 -8.75 -24.48 3.18
CA LYS A 304 -8.45 -25.51 4.18
C LYS A 304 -8.72 -25.02 5.61
N GLN A 305 -8.62 -23.71 5.83
CA GLN A 305 -8.81 -23.08 7.15
C GLN A 305 -10.22 -22.52 7.34
N THR A 306 -11.04 -22.48 6.28
CA THR A 306 -12.39 -21.92 6.34
C THR A 306 -13.43 -23.01 6.57
N PRO A 307 -14.27 -22.92 7.61
CA PRO A 307 -15.33 -23.90 7.85
C PRO A 307 -16.27 -24.06 6.65
N VAL A 308 -16.56 -25.30 6.25
CA VAL A 308 -17.39 -25.63 5.09
C VAL A 308 -18.78 -24.96 5.15
N HIS A 309 -19.38 -24.90 6.34
CA HIS A 309 -20.70 -24.28 6.50
C HIS A 309 -20.67 -22.76 6.23
N HIS A 310 -19.56 -22.07 6.49
CA HIS A 310 -19.39 -20.67 6.09
C HIS A 310 -19.31 -20.53 4.56
N LEU A 311 -18.53 -21.38 3.89
CA LEU A 311 -18.40 -21.37 2.43
C LEU A 311 -19.75 -21.55 1.73
N LEU A 312 -20.54 -22.53 2.17
CA LEU A 312 -21.88 -22.79 1.62
C LEU A 312 -22.85 -21.65 1.92
N ALA A 313 -22.84 -21.13 3.15
CA ALA A 313 -23.68 -20.02 3.55
C ALA A 313 -23.39 -18.74 2.74
N LEU A 314 -22.11 -18.38 2.58
CA LEU A 314 -21.70 -17.23 1.78
C LEU A 314 -22.12 -17.39 0.31
N SER A 315 -21.80 -18.53 -0.31
CA SER A 315 -22.18 -18.83 -1.69
C SER A 315 -23.69 -18.81 -1.90
N SER A 316 -24.49 -19.30 -0.94
CA SER A 316 -25.96 -19.26 -1.01
C SER A 316 -26.55 -17.85 -1.09
N THR A 317 -25.78 -16.84 -0.65
CA THR A 317 -26.16 -15.42 -0.74
C THR A 317 -25.50 -14.69 -1.89
N GLY A 318 -24.76 -15.38 -2.76
CA GLY A 318 -24.09 -14.75 -3.90
C GLY A 318 -22.77 -14.05 -3.55
N VAL A 319 -22.12 -14.43 -2.45
CA VAL A 319 -20.74 -14.02 -2.16
C VAL A 319 -19.79 -14.99 -2.84
N ASP A 320 -18.90 -14.48 -3.68
CA ASP A 320 -17.86 -15.26 -4.33
C ASP A 320 -16.75 -15.56 -3.33
N PHE A 321 -16.19 -16.77 -3.39
CA PHE A 321 -15.08 -17.18 -2.55
C PHE A 321 -13.84 -17.42 -3.39
N SER A 322 -12.76 -16.71 -3.08
CA SER A 322 -11.46 -16.83 -3.73
C SER A 322 -10.48 -17.53 -2.80
N HIS A 323 -10.07 -18.75 -3.15
CA HIS A 323 -9.04 -19.44 -2.40
C HIS A 323 -7.69 -18.73 -2.57
N THR A 324 -7.08 -18.36 -1.45
CA THR A 324 -5.78 -17.69 -1.37
C THR A 324 -4.93 -18.25 -0.24
N LEU A 325 -3.65 -18.46 -0.52
CA LEU A 325 -2.66 -18.81 0.50
C LEU A 325 -2.12 -17.53 1.18
N PRO A 326 -1.72 -17.59 2.46
CA PRO A 326 -1.34 -16.39 3.23
C PRO A 326 -0.30 -15.49 2.55
N TRP A 327 0.70 -16.07 1.89
CA TRP A 327 1.80 -15.31 1.27
C TRP A 327 1.45 -14.62 -0.07
N VAL A 328 0.34 -14.99 -0.72
CA VAL A 328 -0.13 -14.34 -1.96
C VAL A 328 -1.44 -13.59 -1.78
N HIS A 329 -2.04 -13.65 -0.59
CA HIS A 329 -3.39 -13.17 -0.29
C HIS A 329 -3.65 -11.75 -0.81
N TYR A 330 -2.84 -10.76 -0.42
CA TYR A 330 -2.99 -9.38 -0.88
C TYR A 330 -2.79 -9.22 -2.39
N SER A 331 -1.78 -9.87 -2.97
CA SER A 331 -1.55 -9.83 -4.42
C SER A 331 -2.77 -10.31 -5.21
N ARG A 332 -3.56 -11.25 -4.64
CA ARG A 332 -4.81 -11.73 -5.24
C ARG A 332 -5.93 -10.70 -5.11
N MET A 333 -6.12 -10.08 -3.95
CA MET A 333 -7.08 -8.99 -3.79
C MET A 333 -6.82 -7.85 -4.79
N ILE A 334 -5.55 -7.47 -4.97
CA ILE A 334 -5.15 -6.46 -5.94
C ILE A 334 -5.41 -6.89 -7.38
N THR A 335 -5.11 -8.15 -7.72
CA THR A 335 -5.39 -8.69 -9.06
C THR A 335 -6.89 -8.64 -9.37
N ASP A 336 -7.73 -8.99 -8.40
CA ASP A 336 -9.18 -8.98 -8.55
C ASP A 336 -9.72 -7.55 -8.71
N PHE A 337 -9.23 -6.63 -7.87
CA PHE A 337 -9.48 -5.19 -8.02
C PHE A 337 -9.15 -4.66 -9.43
N GLU A 338 -7.96 -4.98 -9.96
CA GLU A 338 -7.53 -4.54 -11.29
C GLU A 338 -8.42 -5.10 -12.40
N LYS A 339 -8.77 -6.39 -12.31
CA LYS A 339 -9.68 -7.05 -13.26
C LYS A 339 -11.07 -6.43 -13.22
N TRP A 340 -11.62 -6.25 -12.03
CA TRP A 340 -12.95 -5.69 -11.85
C TRP A 340 -13.02 -4.25 -12.37
N THR A 341 -12.04 -3.42 -12.03
CA THR A 341 -12.01 -2.01 -12.48
C THR A 341 -11.80 -1.86 -13.98
N LYS A 342 -11.17 -2.82 -14.66
CA LYS A 342 -11.07 -2.85 -16.13
C LYS A 342 -12.43 -3.02 -16.80
N ASN A 343 -13.33 -3.79 -16.19
CA ASN A 343 -14.67 -4.08 -16.73
C ASN A 343 -15.74 -3.10 -16.21
N ASN A 344 -15.43 -2.31 -15.18
CA ASN A 344 -16.36 -1.40 -14.52
C ASN A 344 -15.69 -0.03 -14.33
N PRO A 345 -15.56 0.78 -15.40
CA PRO A 345 -15.00 2.13 -15.30
C PRO A 345 -15.86 3.02 -14.39
N ALA A 346 -15.26 4.08 -13.86
CA ALA A 346 -15.97 5.07 -13.04
C ALA A 346 -17.16 5.71 -13.80
N PRO A 347 -18.26 6.09 -13.11
CA PRO A 347 -18.47 6.04 -11.67
C PRO A 347 -18.75 4.61 -11.18
N ALA A 348 -18.01 4.20 -10.15
CA ALA A 348 -18.17 2.93 -9.44
C ALA A 348 -17.57 3.07 -8.04
N SER A 349 -17.79 2.09 -7.18
CA SER A 349 -17.28 2.12 -5.80
C SER A 349 -16.63 0.82 -5.39
N ILE A 350 -15.62 0.93 -4.54
CA ILE A 350 -14.85 -0.20 -4.04
C ILE A 350 -14.88 -0.16 -2.52
N MET A 351 -15.20 -1.29 -1.89
CA MET A 351 -15.04 -1.49 -0.46
C MET A 351 -13.90 -2.47 -0.21
N ILE A 352 -13.04 -2.15 0.74
CA ILE A 352 -11.98 -3.05 1.20
C ILE A 352 -12.25 -3.34 2.66
N ILE A 353 -12.32 -4.63 2.98
CA ILE A 353 -12.48 -5.13 4.35
C ILE A 353 -11.18 -5.83 4.73
N SER A 354 -10.29 -5.11 5.44
CA SER A 354 -8.95 -5.57 5.83
C SER A 354 -8.31 -4.56 6.80
N ASP A 355 -7.56 -5.07 7.77
CA ASP A 355 -6.78 -4.27 8.72
C ASP A 355 -5.45 -3.80 8.09
N GLU A 356 -4.86 -4.66 7.26
CA GLU A 356 -3.52 -4.48 6.68
C GLU A 356 -3.54 -3.64 5.39
N VAL A 357 -4.55 -3.79 4.54
CA VAL A 357 -4.66 -2.99 3.31
C VAL A 357 -5.03 -1.54 3.62
N ALA A 358 -5.71 -1.30 4.74
CA ALA A 358 -6.02 0.05 5.20
C ALA A 358 -4.78 0.79 5.75
N SER A 359 -3.82 0.07 6.34
CA SER A 359 -2.71 0.65 7.11
C SER A 359 -1.35 0.58 6.39
N SER A 360 -1.11 -0.41 5.53
CA SER A 360 0.19 -0.61 4.88
C SER A 360 0.37 0.22 3.62
N LYS A 361 1.41 1.09 3.61
CA LYS A 361 1.84 1.87 2.42
C LYS A 361 2.02 0.98 1.19
N TYR A 362 2.76 -0.13 1.34
CA TYR A 362 3.10 -1.00 0.21
C TYR A 362 1.85 -1.70 -0.36
N ARG A 363 0.96 -2.18 0.50
CA ARG A 363 -0.22 -2.96 0.08
C ARG A 363 -1.32 -2.08 -0.55
N SER A 364 -1.49 -0.86 -0.07
CA SER A 364 -2.52 0.08 -0.57
C SER A 364 -2.12 0.87 -1.82
N THR A 365 -0.83 0.87 -2.18
CA THR A 365 -0.27 1.69 -3.25
C THR A 365 -1.01 1.55 -4.59
N LEU A 366 -1.25 0.33 -5.06
CA LEU A 366 -1.87 0.09 -6.37
C LEU A 366 -3.34 0.54 -6.41
N ILE A 367 -4.06 0.30 -5.31
CA ILE A 367 -5.44 0.77 -5.14
C ILE A 367 -5.46 2.29 -5.12
N CYS A 368 -4.62 2.91 -4.28
CA CYS A 368 -4.49 4.36 -4.17
C CYS A 368 -4.26 5.02 -5.54
N ARG A 369 -3.30 4.50 -6.32
CA ARG A 369 -2.99 4.99 -7.67
C ARG A 369 -4.18 4.91 -8.62
N LYS A 370 -4.99 3.86 -8.52
CA LYS A 370 -6.18 3.71 -9.35
C LYS A 370 -7.29 4.69 -8.93
N LEU A 371 -7.48 4.89 -7.62
CA LEU A 371 -8.40 5.89 -7.06
C LEU A 371 -8.00 7.32 -7.45
N GLN A 372 -6.70 7.63 -7.50
CA GLN A 372 -6.22 8.95 -7.96
C GLN A 372 -6.54 9.23 -9.44
N LYS A 373 -6.46 8.19 -10.29
CA LYS A 373 -6.66 8.33 -11.74
C LYS A 373 -8.12 8.38 -12.16
N SER A 374 -9.01 7.76 -11.37
CA SER A 374 -10.40 7.52 -11.76
C SER A 374 -11.37 8.07 -10.71
N ASN A 375 -12.61 8.35 -11.08
CA ASN A 375 -13.62 8.84 -10.12
C ASN A 375 -14.30 7.66 -9.40
N TYR A 376 -13.54 6.85 -8.65
CA TYR A 376 -14.11 5.80 -7.79
C TYR A 376 -14.31 6.32 -6.37
N ASN A 377 -15.42 5.94 -5.73
CA ASN A 377 -15.52 6.07 -4.28
C ASN A 377 -14.91 4.85 -3.60
N CYS A 378 -14.26 5.06 -2.47
CA CYS A 378 -13.65 4.01 -1.66
C CYS A 378 -14.30 3.94 -0.29
N PHE A 379 -14.50 2.71 0.20
CA PHE A 379 -15.02 2.40 1.52
C PHE A 379 -14.04 1.49 2.26
N LEU A 380 -13.95 1.62 3.57
CA LEU A 380 -13.15 0.71 4.40
C LEU A 380 -13.99 0.05 5.49
N ALA A 381 -13.69 -1.21 5.76
CA ALA A 381 -14.01 -1.84 7.03
C ALA A 381 -12.80 -2.57 7.57
N TYR A 382 -12.71 -2.63 8.89
CA TYR A 382 -11.57 -3.21 9.60
C TYR A 382 -12.05 -3.75 10.95
N SER A 383 -11.37 -4.77 11.47
CA SER A 383 -11.64 -5.34 12.79
C SER A 383 -11.25 -4.35 13.88
N VAL A 384 -10.13 -3.66 13.69
CA VAL A 384 -9.58 -2.66 14.61
C VAL A 384 -9.27 -1.38 13.86
N ARG A 385 -9.60 -0.23 14.47
CA ARG A 385 -9.34 1.08 13.85
C ARG A 385 -7.82 1.27 13.65
N PRO A 386 -7.36 1.59 12.42
CA PRO A 386 -5.96 1.91 12.18
C PRO A 386 -5.48 3.05 13.08
N PHE A 387 -4.28 2.89 13.64
CA PHE A 387 -3.64 3.91 14.47
C PHE A 387 -3.13 5.09 13.63
N GLU A 388 -2.64 4.78 12.42
CA GLU A 388 -2.23 5.77 11.42
C GLU A 388 -3.36 6.03 10.43
N MET A 389 -3.42 7.27 9.92
CA MET A 389 -4.38 7.62 8.87
C MET A 389 -4.09 6.82 7.59
N PRO A 390 -5.07 6.09 7.02
CA PRO A 390 -4.92 5.38 5.76
C PRO A 390 -4.51 6.31 4.60
N VAL A 391 -3.77 5.81 3.61
CA VAL A 391 -3.49 6.59 2.38
C VAL A 391 -4.75 6.69 1.52
N LEU A 392 -5.64 5.71 1.66
CA LEU A 392 -6.90 5.65 0.94
C LEU A 392 -7.86 6.71 1.50
N VAL A 393 -8.43 7.50 0.61
CA VAL A 393 -9.49 8.43 0.95
C VAL A 393 -10.82 7.70 0.89
N THR A 394 -11.47 7.61 2.04
CA THR A 394 -12.75 6.93 2.20
C THR A 394 -13.93 7.88 2.14
N SER A 395 -15.03 7.38 1.57
CA SER A 395 -16.37 7.97 1.64
C SER A 395 -17.13 7.51 2.88
N ALA A 396 -16.82 6.32 3.40
CA ALA A 396 -17.38 5.80 4.64
C ALA A 396 -16.47 4.70 5.21
N GLU A 397 -16.56 4.53 6.53
CA GLU A 397 -15.75 3.57 7.29
C GLU A 397 -16.60 2.83 8.33
N TRP A 398 -16.32 1.54 8.53
CA TRP A 398 -16.98 0.73 9.55
C TRP A 398 -15.98 -0.08 10.37
N LEU A 399 -16.27 -0.24 11.67
CA LEU A 399 -15.75 -1.38 12.41
C LEU A 399 -16.52 -2.62 11.98
N TRP A 400 -15.81 -3.72 11.72
CA TRP A 400 -16.38 -4.96 11.21
C TRP A 400 -17.55 -5.47 12.07
N ASP A 401 -17.38 -5.52 13.39
CA ASP A 401 -18.44 -5.97 14.30
C ASP A 401 -19.68 -5.09 14.22
N ASN A 402 -19.50 -3.76 14.12
CA ASN A 402 -20.60 -2.82 13.97
C ASN A 402 -21.30 -2.99 12.61
N LEU A 403 -20.53 -3.23 11.54
CA LEU A 403 -21.06 -3.49 10.21
C LEU A 403 -22.01 -4.69 10.21
N LEU A 404 -21.67 -5.75 10.95
CA LEU A 404 -22.51 -6.93 11.10
C LEU A 404 -23.71 -6.68 12.06
N ALA A 405 -23.50 -5.91 13.12
CA ALA A 405 -24.52 -5.56 14.12
C ALA A 405 -25.65 -4.64 13.59
N VAL A 406 -25.40 -3.91 12.49
CA VAL A 406 -26.41 -3.09 11.79
C VAL A 406 -27.66 -3.91 11.45
N SER A 407 -27.56 -5.24 11.35
CA SER A 407 -28.69 -6.14 11.08
C SER A 407 -29.56 -6.48 12.31
N GLU A 408 -29.13 -6.18 13.54
CA GLU A 408 -29.84 -6.58 14.78
C GLU A 408 -30.64 -5.44 15.41
N THR A 409 -30.16 -4.21 15.33
CA THR A 409 -30.70 -3.05 16.07
C THR A 409 -32.11 -2.61 15.64
N LYS A 410 -32.63 -3.04 14.48
CA LYS A 410 -34.02 -2.76 14.06
C LYS A 410 -35.01 -3.92 14.23
N ARG A 411 -34.59 -5.10 14.69
CA ARG A 411 -35.51 -6.23 14.96
C ARG A 411 -36.28 -6.11 16.27
N ASN A 412 -35.87 -5.22 17.17
CA ASN A 412 -36.60 -4.99 18.43
C ASN A 412 -37.90 -4.17 18.26
N ILE A 413 -38.25 -3.77 17.04
CA ILE A 413 -39.53 -3.14 16.73
C ILE A 413 -40.10 -3.82 15.46
N LEU A 414 -41.13 -4.66 15.67
CA LEU A 414 -42.01 -5.35 14.70
C LEU A 414 -41.70 -6.84 14.37
N HIS A 415 -42.38 -7.67 15.17
CA HIS A 415 -43.25 -8.81 14.82
C HIS A 415 -42.71 -10.04 14.08
N LYS A 416 -42.98 -11.20 14.72
CA LYS A 416 -42.92 -12.61 14.26
C LYS A 416 -42.82 -12.79 12.74
N CYS A 417 -41.74 -13.44 12.29
CA CYS A 417 -41.64 -14.03 10.95
C CYS A 417 -42.70 -15.12 10.80
N SER A 418 -43.82 -14.80 10.16
CA SER A 418 -44.54 -15.74 9.32
C SER A 418 -43.97 -15.60 7.92
N GLU A 419 -43.67 -16.73 7.30
CA GLU A 419 -43.27 -16.82 5.89
C GLU A 419 -44.29 -16.08 5.02
N SER A 420 -43.84 -15.04 4.32
CA SER A 420 -44.59 -14.48 3.20
C SER A 420 -43.62 -14.29 2.04
N GLU A 421 -43.92 -15.01 0.97
CA GLU A 421 -43.29 -14.95 -0.34
C GLU A 421 -43.22 -13.50 -0.84
N SER A 422 -42.00 -12.96 -0.96
CA SER A 422 -41.75 -11.77 -1.77
C SER A 422 -40.82 -12.16 -2.92
N GLU A 423 -41.32 -11.99 -4.13
CA GLU A 423 -40.65 -11.99 -5.44
C GLU A 423 -39.18 -12.43 -5.44
N ARG A 424 -38.96 -13.70 -5.81
CA ARG A 424 -37.64 -14.26 -6.06
C ARG A 424 -37.02 -13.61 -7.30
N VAL A 425 -36.32 -12.49 -7.12
CA VAL A 425 -35.16 -12.22 -7.97
C VAL A 425 -34.18 -13.35 -7.66
N ALA A 426 -33.95 -14.25 -8.62
CA ALA A 426 -33.07 -15.40 -8.42
C ALA A 426 -31.69 -14.90 -7.95
N ALA A 427 -31.38 -15.10 -6.67
CA ALA A 427 -30.06 -14.81 -6.13
C ALA A 427 -29.08 -15.70 -6.89
N SER A 428 -28.16 -15.11 -7.65
CA SER A 428 -27.08 -15.86 -8.28
C SER A 428 -26.23 -16.49 -7.19
N THR A 429 -26.12 -17.81 -7.18
CA THR A 429 -25.19 -18.53 -6.29
C THR A 429 -23.76 -18.02 -6.53
N GLY A 430 -23.05 -17.71 -5.45
CA GLY A 430 -21.67 -17.23 -5.50
C GLY A 430 -20.74 -18.32 -6.02
N MET A 431 -19.70 -17.92 -6.75
CA MET A 431 -18.72 -18.84 -7.33
C MET A 431 -17.59 -19.15 -6.35
N PHE A 432 -16.97 -20.31 -6.54
CA PHE A 432 -15.73 -20.70 -5.88
C PHE A 432 -14.58 -20.60 -6.89
N CYS A 433 -13.70 -19.64 -6.68
CA CYS A 433 -12.65 -19.27 -7.63
C CYS A 433 -11.30 -19.79 -7.14
N CYS A 434 -10.63 -20.58 -7.98
CA CYS A 434 -9.28 -21.05 -7.74
C CYS A 434 -8.32 -20.09 -8.42
N THR A 435 -7.70 -19.20 -7.65
CA THR A 435 -6.82 -18.19 -8.22
C THR A 435 -5.45 -18.74 -8.64
N LEU A 436 -5.11 -19.97 -8.26
CA LEU A 436 -3.89 -20.66 -8.72
C LEU A 436 -3.91 -20.92 -10.22
N CYS A 437 -5.08 -21.19 -10.79
CA CYS A 437 -5.27 -21.52 -12.21
C CYS A 437 -6.40 -20.72 -12.88
N LEU A 438 -7.02 -19.77 -12.17
CA LEU A 438 -8.14 -18.94 -12.62
C LEU A 438 -9.37 -19.76 -13.03
N CYS A 439 -9.69 -20.81 -12.27
CA CYS A 439 -10.85 -21.67 -12.51
C CYS A 439 -12.02 -21.25 -11.61
N ASP A 440 -13.19 -21.02 -12.20
CA ASP A 440 -14.41 -20.70 -11.48
C ASP A 440 -15.34 -21.92 -11.40
N CYS A 441 -15.69 -22.31 -10.18
CA CYS A 441 -16.55 -23.46 -9.89
C CYS A 441 -17.89 -22.98 -9.32
N LYS A 442 -19.00 -23.52 -9.83
CA LYS A 442 -20.35 -23.19 -9.33
C LYS A 442 -20.75 -23.95 -8.07
N SER A 443 -20.04 -25.04 -7.76
CA SER A 443 -20.30 -25.89 -6.59
C SER A 443 -19.03 -26.08 -5.77
N LEU A 444 -19.20 -26.24 -4.45
CA LEU A 444 -18.07 -26.51 -3.55
C LEU A 444 -17.44 -27.88 -3.83
N ASP A 445 -18.23 -28.86 -4.26
CA ASP A 445 -17.73 -30.20 -4.59
C ASP A 445 -16.81 -30.18 -5.81
N ASP A 446 -17.20 -29.47 -6.88
CA ASP A 446 -16.36 -29.31 -8.07
C ASP A 446 -15.09 -28.54 -7.73
N PHE A 447 -15.22 -27.53 -6.86
CA PHE A 447 -14.09 -26.76 -6.36
C PHE A 447 -13.10 -27.61 -5.56
N ASN A 448 -13.58 -28.43 -4.63
CA ASN A 448 -12.74 -29.34 -3.84
C ASN A 448 -12.04 -30.38 -4.71
N LYS A 449 -12.75 -30.93 -5.72
CA LYS A 449 -12.17 -31.83 -6.73
C LYS A 449 -11.11 -31.11 -7.56
N HIS A 450 -11.36 -29.86 -7.93
CA HIS A 450 -10.44 -29.02 -8.68
C HIS A 450 -9.15 -28.76 -7.89
N LEU A 451 -9.26 -28.26 -6.65
CA LEU A 451 -8.12 -28.00 -5.78
C LEU A 451 -7.27 -29.26 -5.59
N SER A 452 -7.93 -30.40 -5.30
CA SER A 452 -7.25 -31.69 -5.19
C SER A 452 -6.40 -32.04 -6.41
N ARG A 453 -6.86 -31.72 -7.63
CA ARG A 453 -6.11 -31.98 -8.87
C ARG A 453 -4.98 -30.98 -9.10
N VAL A 454 -5.22 -29.70 -8.83
CA VAL A 454 -4.23 -28.63 -9.07
C VAL A 454 -3.06 -28.70 -8.09
N HIS A 455 -3.33 -28.92 -6.80
CA HIS A 455 -2.26 -29.14 -5.80
C HIS A 455 -1.40 -30.34 -6.20
N TYR A 456 -2.02 -31.44 -6.62
CA TYR A 456 -1.33 -32.63 -7.10
C TYR A 456 -0.49 -32.39 -8.37
N SER A 457 -1.05 -31.71 -9.38
CA SER A 457 -0.34 -31.41 -10.63
C SER A 457 0.86 -30.49 -10.42
N ARG A 458 0.74 -29.48 -9.55
CA ARG A 458 1.82 -28.55 -9.25
C ARG A 458 2.93 -29.23 -8.46
N MET A 459 2.57 -30.07 -7.50
CA MET A 459 3.49 -30.93 -6.77
C MET A 459 4.32 -31.81 -7.73
N ILE A 460 3.69 -32.48 -8.70
CA ILE A 460 4.41 -33.27 -9.72
C ILE A 460 5.36 -32.40 -10.53
N THR A 461 4.91 -31.22 -10.97
CA THR A 461 5.73 -30.33 -11.82
C THR A 461 6.99 -29.84 -11.09
N ASP A 462 6.85 -29.44 -9.82
CA ASP A 462 7.98 -28.98 -9.01
C ASP A 462 8.95 -30.13 -8.70
N PHE A 463 8.42 -31.34 -8.43
CA PHE A 463 9.22 -32.56 -8.25
C PHE A 463 9.99 -32.97 -9.52
N GLU A 464 9.35 -32.94 -10.69
CA GLU A 464 10.00 -33.25 -11.98
C GLU A 464 11.08 -32.22 -12.33
N LYS A 465 10.82 -30.94 -12.06
CA LYS A 465 11.81 -29.89 -12.25
C LYS A 465 13.00 -30.07 -11.31
N TRP A 466 12.75 -30.42 -10.04
CA TRP A 466 13.82 -30.66 -9.08
C TRP A 466 14.67 -31.87 -9.44
N THR A 467 14.06 -33.01 -9.76
CA THR A 467 14.78 -34.25 -10.14
C THR A 467 15.61 -34.07 -11.41
N LYS A 468 15.17 -33.23 -12.35
CA LYS A 468 15.97 -32.85 -13.52
C LYS A 468 17.23 -32.07 -13.16
N ASN A 469 17.15 -31.21 -12.15
CA ASN A 469 18.28 -30.38 -11.71
C ASN A 469 19.20 -31.11 -10.72
N ASN A 470 18.68 -32.14 -10.05
CA ASN A 470 19.36 -32.88 -8.99
C ASN A 470 19.28 -34.38 -9.29
N PRO A 471 20.16 -34.93 -10.15
CA PRO A 471 20.18 -36.37 -10.43
C PRO A 471 20.65 -37.19 -9.22
N ALA A 472 20.25 -38.46 -9.15
CA ALA A 472 20.72 -39.39 -8.12
C ALA A 472 22.27 -39.47 -8.08
N PRO A 473 22.91 -39.59 -6.89
CA PRO A 473 22.32 -39.83 -5.58
C PRO A 473 22.12 -38.55 -4.74
N ALA A 474 21.33 -37.60 -5.24
CA ALA A 474 20.89 -36.47 -4.43
C ALA A 474 20.01 -36.91 -3.25
N SER A 475 19.97 -36.08 -2.21
CA SER A 475 19.10 -36.26 -1.05
C SER A 475 17.85 -35.41 -1.19
N ILE A 476 16.69 -35.99 -0.89
CA ILE A 476 15.41 -35.29 -0.87
C ILE A 476 14.72 -35.50 0.48
N MET A 477 14.22 -34.41 1.05
CA MET A 477 13.35 -34.47 2.21
C MET A 477 11.93 -34.10 1.81
N ILE A 478 10.99 -35.02 2.08
CA ILE A 478 9.56 -34.85 1.84
C ILE A 478 8.91 -34.56 3.19
N ILE A 479 8.26 -33.40 3.30
CA ILE A 479 7.38 -33.08 4.43
C ILE A 479 5.95 -33.19 3.93
N SER A 480 5.23 -34.24 4.35
CA SER A 480 3.83 -34.46 3.93
C SER A 480 3.12 -35.51 4.77
N ASP A 481 1.90 -35.18 5.21
CA ASP A 481 0.98 -36.14 5.84
C ASP A 481 0.30 -37.06 4.81
N GLU A 482 0.14 -36.61 3.57
CA GLU A 482 -0.54 -37.36 2.51
C GLU A 482 0.36 -38.47 1.94
N VAL A 483 1.66 -38.21 1.76
CA VAL A 483 2.64 -39.20 1.25
C VAL A 483 2.83 -40.36 2.23
N ALA A 484 2.64 -40.11 3.51
CA ALA A 484 2.68 -41.09 4.60
C ALA A 484 1.41 -41.96 4.69
N SER A 485 0.30 -41.56 4.06
CA SER A 485 -0.95 -42.32 4.07
C SER A 485 -1.08 -43.19 2.82
N SER A 486 -1.51 -44.46 2.96
CA SER A 486 -1.66 -45.43 1.86
C SER A 486 -2.74 -45.08 0.82
N LYS A 487 -3.41 -43.92 0.94
CA LYS A 487 -4.49 -43.51 0.03
C LYS A 487 -3.96 -42.82 -1.23
N TYR A 488 -3.60 -43.64 -2.21
CA TYR A 488 -3.76 -43.45 -3.67
C TYR A 488 -3.22 -42.17 -4.37
N ARG A 489 -2.62 -41.19 -3.68
CA ARG A 489 -2.10 -39.97 -4.33
C ARG A 489 -0.57 -39.89 -4.40
N SER A 490 0.18 -40.71 -3.67
CA SER A 490 1.66 -40.62 -3.61
C SER A 490 2.41 -41.60 -4.53
N THR A 491 1.71 -42.41 -5.33
CA THR A 491 2.31 -43.50 -6.10
C THR A 491 3.31 -43.06 -7.18
N TYR A 492 3.13 -41.91 -7.83
CA TYR A 492 4.05 -41.45 -8.87
C TYR A 492 5.41 -40.99 -8.31
N ILE A 493 5.38 -40.11 -7.30
CA ILE A 493 6.59 -39.58 -6.67
C ILE A 493 7.33 -40.71 -5.94
N CYS A 494 6.60 -41.53 -5.17
CA CYS A 494 7.21 -42.65 -4.46
C CYS A 494 7.79 -43.68 -5.44
N GLY A 495 7.07 -44.03 -6.50
CA GLY A 495 7.60 -44.93 -7.53
C GLY A 495 8.85 -44.38 -8.20
N LYS A 496 8.88 -43.10 -8.56
CA LYS A 496 10.07 -42.48 -9.17
C LYS A 496 11.28 -42.43 -8.25
N LEU A 497 11.06 -42.14 -6.97
CA LEU A 497 12.12 -42.12 -5.97
C LEU A 497 12.60 -43.53 -5.60
N GLN A 498 11.75 -44.56 -5.70
CA GLN A 498 12.15 -45.95 -5.47
C GLN A 498 12.91 -46.56 -6.66
N GLU A 499 12.55 -46.18 -7.87
CA GLU A 499 13.24 -46.60 -9.10
C GLU A 499 14.61 -45.91 -9.28
N SER A 500 14.86 -44.84 -8.53
CA SER A 500 16.05 -44.00 -8.65
C SER A 500 16.85 -44.04 -7.35
N ASN A 501 18.18 -44.04 -7.40
CA ASN A 501 19.02 -44.19 -6.21
C ASN A 501 19.12 -42.89 -5.36
N TYR A 502 18.00 -42.26 -5.01
CA TYR A 502 17.94 -41.04 -4.19
C TYR A 502 17.93 -41.38 -2.69
N ASN A 503 18.58 -40.55 -1.88
CA ASN A 503 18.48 -40.66 -0.43
C ASN A 503 17.20 -39.95 0.03
N CYS A 504 16.20 -40.72 0.47
CA CYS A 504 14.86 -40.20 0.77
C CYS A 504 14.64 -40.05 2.27
N PHE A 505 14.27 -38.85 2.70
CA PHE A 505 13.94 -38.52 4.09
C PHE A 505 12.47 -38.11 4.18
N LEU A 506 11.74 -38.55 5.20
CA LEU A 506 10.32 -38.26 5.35
C LEU A 506 10.03 -37.59 6.70
N ALA A 507 9.22 -36.53 6.69
CA ALA A 507 8.65 -35.94 7.89
C ALA A 507 7.13 -35.76 7.76
N TYR A 508 6.43 -36.00 8.87
CA TYR A 508 4.96 -35.91 8.95
C TYR A 508 4.53 -35.26 10.27
N SER A 509 3.40 -34.55 10.25
CA SER A 509 2.82 -33.90 11.43
C SER A 509 2.17 -34.92 12.38
N VAL A 510 1.65 -36.03 11.83
CA VAL A 510 1.06 -37.13 12.60
C VAL A 510 1.61 -38.46 12.08
N ARG A 511 2.00 -39.36 12.99
CA ARG A 511 2.51 -40.69 12.60
C ARG A 511 1.43 -41.47 11.85
N PRO A 512 1.69 -41.96 10.62
CA PRO A 512 0.72 -42.71 9.86
C PRO A 512 0.38 -44.04 10.56
N PHE A 513 -0.89 -44.47 10.46
CA PHE A 513 -1.36 -45.74 11.03
C PHE A 513 -0.88 -46.97 10.24
N GLU A 514 -0.47 -46.78 8.98
CA GLU A 514 0.07 -47.81 8.09
C GLU A 514 1.50 -47.42 7.70
N MET A 515 2.35 -48.41 7.39
CA MET A 515 3.74 -48.11 7.00
C MET A 515 3.79 -47.31 5.68
N PRO A 516 4.67 -46.29 5.56
CA PRO A 516 4.81 -45.51 4.34
C PRO A 516 5.15 -46.39 3.14
N VAL A 517 4.60 -46.03 1.97
CA VAL A 517 4.86 -46.74 0.71
C VAL A 517 6.29 -46.50 0.21
N LEU A 518 6.93 -45.39 0.62
CA LEU A 518 8.29 -45.00 0.24
C LEU A 518 9.32 -45.66 1.17
N VAL A 519 10.41 -46.20 0.61
CA VAL A 519 11.55 -46.65 1.41
C VAL A 519 12.39 -45.42 1.77
N THR A 520 12.45 -45.08 3.05
CA THR A 520 13.14 -43.87 3.54
C THR A 520 14.38 -44.23 4.35
N SER A 521 15.44 -43.43 4.20
CA SER A 521 16.67 -43.55 4.96
C SER A 521 16.49 -43.13 6.43
N ALA A 522 15.56 -42.21 6.70
CA ALA A 522 15.12 -41.86 8.06
C ALA A 522 13.76 -41.13 8.04
N GLU A 523 13.05 -41.22 9.17
CA GLU A 523 11.73 -40.62 9.37
C GLU A 523 11.68 -39.73 10.63
N TRP A 524 10.90 -38.65 10.58
CA TRP A 524 10.67 -37.76 11.72
C TRP A 524 9.19 -37.37 11.89
N LEU A 525 8.79 -37.18 13.15
CA LEU A 525 7.67 -36.30 13.45
C LEU A 525 8.13 -34.85 13.26
N TRP A 526 7.30 -34.02 12.62
CA TRP A 526 7.58 -32.62 12.33
C TRP A 526 8.11 -31.85 13.55
N ASP A 527 7.47 -32.04 14.71
CA ASP A 527 7.86 -31.38 15.96
C ASP A 527 9.26 -31.81 16.45
N ASN A 528 9.67 -33.05 16.16
CA ASN A 528 11.00 -33.57 16.50
C ASN A 528 12.09 -33.09 15.53
N LEU A 529 11.74 -32.91 14.25
CA LEU A 529 12.63 -32.34 13.24
C LEU A 529 13.00 -30.89 13.57
N LEU A 530 12.01 -30.06 13.93
CA LEU A 530 12.24 -28.68 14.34
C LEU A 530 13.04 -28.56 15.65
N ALA A 531 12.97 -29.58 16.51
CA ALA A 531 13.71 -29.65 17.77
C ALA A 531 15.11 -30.29 17.64
N GLY A 532 15.53 -30.71 16.45
CA GLY A 532 16.85 -31.33 16.20
C GLY A 532 17.04 -32.71 16.85
N ARG A 533 15.97 -33.46 17.13
CA ARG A 533 16.04 -34.79 17.77
C ARG A 533 15.58 -35.88 16.80
N ILE A 534 16.43 -36.91 16.60
CA ILE A 534 16.04 -38.11 15.84
C ILE A 534 15.08 -38.95 16.69
N SER A 535 13.96 -39.38 16.10
CA SER A 535 13.02 -40.32 16.72
C SER A 535 13.67 -41.70 16.77
N SER A 536 14.10 -42.15 17.94
CA SER A 536 14.68 -43.48 18.16
C SER A 536 13.62 -44.58 18.04
N GLN A 537 13.76 -45.47 17.05
CA GLN A 537 13.38 -46.88 17.23
C GLN A 537 14.51 -47.78 16.70
N ASP A 538 15.02 -48.59 17.63
CA ASP A 538 15.85 -49.79 17.56
C ASP A 538 17.01 -49.88 16.54
N GLN A 539 18.20 -49.87 17.14
CA GLN A 539 19.49 -50.18 16.56
C GLN A 539 19.53 -51.60 15.97
N THR A 540 19.98 -51.72 14.73
CA THR A 540 21.09 -52.61 14.32
C THR A 540 21.49 -52.21 12.91
N TYR A 541 22.76 -51.85 12.73
CA TYR A 541 23.62 -51.90 11.53
C TYR A 541 24.57 -50.69 11.51
N GLU A 542 25.78 -50.97 11.96
CA GLU A 542 27.09 -50.32 11.81
C GLU A 542 27.17 -48.79 11.66
N GLU A 543 27.83 -48.20 12.67
CA GLU A 543 28.41 -46.87 12.65
C GLU A 543 29.29 -46.65 11.42
N SER A 544 28.86 -45.75 10.54
CA SER A 544 29.78 -44.87 9.83
C SER A 544 29.24 -43.45 9.93
N SER A 545 29.91 -42.65 10.74
CA SER A 545 29.69 -41.21 10.83
C SER A 545 30.36 -40.56 9.61
N PRO A 546 29.64 -39.81 8.75
CA PRO A 546 30.28 -38.79 7.95
C PRO A 546 30.16 -37.47 8.72
N GLU A 547 31.25 -37.04 9.33
CA GLU A 547 31.47 -35.62 9.59
C GLU A 547 31.43 -34.88 8.25
N GLY A 548 30.25 -34.37 7.91
CA GLY A 548 29.99 -33.58 6.73
C GLY A 548 28.76 -32.73 7.00
N VAL A 549 28.85 -31.43 6.74
CA VAL A 549 27.73 -30.49 6.86
C VAL A 549 26.57 -30.97 5.99
N PHE A 550 25.58 -31.61 6.61
CA PHE A 550 24.35 -32.04 5.96
C PHE A 550 23.47 -30.80 5.76
N SER A 551 23.28 -30.38 4.51
CA SER A 551 22.29 -29.36 4.12
C SER A 551 21.38 -29.96 3.05
N PRO A 552 20.36 -30.74 3.43
CA PRO A 552 19.35 -31.16 2.46
C PRO A 552 18.55 -29.92 2.03
N GLU A 553 18.30 -29.75 0.73
CA GLU A 553 17.27 -28.82 0.28
C GLU A 553 15.90 -29.39 0.69
N ILE A 554 15.18 -28.64 1.53
CA ILE A 554 13.86 -29.02 2.02
C ILE A 554 12.84 -28.71 0.93
N ILE A 555 12.17 -29.74 0.41
CA ILE A 555 10.99 -29.56 -0.44
C ILE A 555 9.76 -29.77 0.43
N THR A 556 9.08 -28.68 0.75
CA THR A 556 7.85 -28.71 1.54
C THR A 556 6.65 -28.91 0.61
N PHE A 557 5.85 -29.95 0.87
CA PHE A 557 4.63 -30.26 0.12
C PHE A 557 3.42 -29.98 1.03
N TYR A 558 2.41 -29.22 0.55
CA TYR A 558 1.24 -28.79 1.34
C TYR A 558 -0.09 -29.30 0.79
#